data_AF-A0A4V2R899-F1
#
_entry.id   AF-A0A4V2R899-F1
#
_cell.length_a   1.000
_cell.length_b   1.000
_cell.length_c   1.000
_cell.angle_alpha   90.00
_cell.angle_beta   90.00
_cell.angle_gamma   90.00
#
_symmetry.space_group_name_H-M   'P 1'
#
loop_
_entity.id
_entity.type
_entity.pdbx_description
1 polymer ?
#
loop_
_entity_poly.entity_id
_entity_poly.type
_entity_poly.pdbx_seq_one_letter_code
_entity_poly.pdbx_strand_id
1 'polypeptide(L)'
;MQYLYLPKKHWLKHDYLLYVYDVIADMARQADRRNLSSFTLNFKNEEIADSFESAEDMFEWMDNNGYHDTSKQMFQSHVFFSLLSDFCYYIYESLSCAERGKVTVAYSLLRKPIRDNLLYLEWLLSNSEEFYHIFMQGTVDQCDVANFKVFTKSRIQGIVRDAGQNSYMGEHLNYNNFIYTLRFDNKEEIGLQRIWNQSMHLVTTSPNYPTDKGNLNFVFADKEIWNEYWDYYYIVMPQLLAYALEICEALFIKMTSVNEVELALNRTIRMAKYGQILPHLTVVDELKNYQDEILSIISGSQIAPCLSCEHCDQPIVLNDKIIKEMIKQWTITCSNCEEEYSICRYYTEMEFITRK
;
A
#
# COMPACT_ATOMS: atom_id res chain seq x y z
N MET A 1 -7.21 2.09 20.46
CA MET A 1 -6.33 3.00 21.26
C MET A 1 -7.14 4.18 21.79
N GLN A 2 -6.61 4.98 22.73
CA GLN A 2 -7.19 6.27 23.09
C GLN A 2 -6.33 7.39 22.51
N TYR A 3 -6.93 8.24 21.68
CA TYR A 3 -6.24 9.37 21.05
C TYR A 3 -6.52 10.67 21.79
N LEU A 4 -5.48 11.47 22.00
CA LEU A 4 -5.57 12.70 22.80
C LEU A 4 -6.34 13.82 22.07
N TYR A 5 -6.09 13.99 20.76
CA TYR A 5 -6.64 15.09 19.97
C TYR A 5 -7.70 14.63 18.97
N LEU A 6 -7.55 13.42 18.43
CA LEU A 6 -8.43 12.90 17.39
C LEU A 6 -9.87 12.70 17.91
N PRO A 7 -10.90 13.25 17.22
CA PRO A 7 -12.29 12.96 17.57
C PRO A 7 -12.64 11.47 17.49
N LYS A 8 -13.41 10.98 18.48
CA LYS A 8 -13.80 9.55 18.58
C LYS A 8 -14.43 8.98 17.31
N LYS A 9 -15.14 9.80 16.54
CA LYS A 9 -15.75 9.41 15.25
C LYS A 9 -14.73 8.92 14.20
N HIS A 10 -13.45 9.27 14.34
CA HIS A 10 -12.40 8.87 13.41
C HIS A 10 -11.53 7.72 13.90
N TRP A 11 -11.62 7.34 15.18
CA TRP A 11 -10.69 6.39 15.80
C TRP A 11 -10.64 5.07 15.03
N LEU A 12 -11.81 4.51 14.69
CA LEU A 12 -11.88 3.24 14.00
C LEU A 12 -11.24 3.30 12.59
N LYS A 13 -11.42 4.41 11.87
CA LYS A 13 -10.80 4.63 10.56
C LYS A 13 -9.31 4.88 10.68
N HIS A 14 -8.87 5.60 11.70
CA HIS A 14 -7.46 5.85 11.94
C HIS A 14 -6.72 4.56 12.31
N ASP A 15 -7.33 3.73 13.17
CA ASP A 15 -6.83 2.40 13.49
C ASP A 15 -6.68 1.58 12.19
N TYR A 16 -7.70 1.55 11.32
CA TYR A 16 -7.57 0.87 10.02
C TYR A 16 -6.38 1.38 9.18
N LEU A 17 -6.20 2.71 9.08
CA LEU A 17 -5.10 3.29 8.30
C LEU A 17 -3.73 2.91 8.86
N LEU A 18 -3.57 2.92 10.19
CA LEU A 18 -2.34 2.48 10.84
C LEU A 18 -2.09 0.98 10.62
N TYR A 19 -3.14 0.15 10.64
CA TYR A 19 -3.02 -1.29 10.34
C TYR A 19 -2.52 -1.51 8.91
N VAL A 20 -3.10 -0.81 7.93
CA VAL A 20 -2.68 -0.91 6.53
C VAL A 20 -1.22 -0.47 6.40
N TYR A 21 -0.85 0.64 7.04
CA TYR A 21 0.54 1.10 7.07
C TYR A 21 1.48 0.02 7.62
N ASP A 22 1.15 -0.60 8.76
CA ASP A 22 2.00 -1.60 9.39
C ASP A 22 2.18 -2.84 8.52
N VAL A 23 1.12 -3.29 7.84
CA VAL A 23 1.20 -4.40 6.87
C VAL A 23 2.11 -4.07 5.69
N ILE A 24 1.99 -2.87 5.13
CA ILE A 24 2.85 -2.41 4.02
C ILE A 24 4.31 -2.27 4.49
N ALA A 25 4.53 -1.68 5.66
CA ALA A 25 5.86 -1.52 6.24
C ALA A 25 6.50 -2.87 6.55
N ASP A 26 5.71 -3.85 6.97
CA ASP A 26 6.18 -5.20 7.23
C ASP A 26 6.64 -5.93 5.95
N MET A 27 5.98 -5.72 4.81
CA MET A 27 6.47 -6.21 3.51
C MET A 27 7.89 -5.69 3.20
N ALA A 28 8.16 -4.41 3.49
CA ALA A 28 9.50 -3.83 3.34
C ALA A 28 10.51 -4.46 4.31
N ARG A 29 10.15 -4.63 5.59
CA ARG A 29 11.01 -5.31 6.58
C ARG A 29 11.33 -6.75 6.16
N GLN A 30 10.36 -7.48 5.62
CA GLN A 30 10.57 -8.82 5.12
C GLN A 30 11.51 -8.84 3.91
N ALA A 31 11.43 -7.84 3.04
CA ALA A 31 12.32 -7.69 1.90
C ALA A 31 13.79 -7.58 2.33
N ASP A 32 14.07 -6.77 3.34
CA ASP A 32 15.42 -6.64 3.91
C ASP A 32 15.85 -7.93 4.60
N ARG A 33 14.99 -8.50 5.45
CA ARG A 33 15.28 -9.74 6.20
C ARG A 33 15.61 -10.92 5.29
N ARG A 34 14.94 -11.03 4.14
CA ARG A 34 15.10 -12.12 3.17
C ARG A 34 15.99 -11.77 1.98
N ASN A 35 16.53 -10.56 1.94
CA ASN A 35 17.30 -10.07 0.80
C ASN A 35 16.54 -10.18 -0.54
N LEU A 36 15.24 -9.85 -0.59
CA LEU A 36 14.40 -9.99 -1.80
C LEU A 36 14.82 -9.08 -2.97
N SER A 37 15.72 -8.13 -2.72
CA SER A 37 16.36 -7.31 -3.76
C SER A 37 17.74 -7.81 -4.19
N SER A 38 18.20 -8.96 -3.68
CA SER A 38 19.49 -9.54 -4.04
C SER A 38 19.32 -10.54 -5.19
N PHE A 39 20.26 -10.50 -6.13
CA PHE A 39 20.22 -11.31 -7.34
C PHE A 39 21.55 -12.00 -7.58
N THR A 40 21.50 -13.20 -8.15
CA THR A 40 22.69 -13.96 -8.56
C THR A 40 22.70 -14.10 -10.07
N LEU A 41 23.76 -13.60 -10.71
CA LEU A 41 23.99 -13.77 -12.14
C LEU A 41 24.92 -14.95 -12.37
N ASN A 42 24.50 -15.86 -13.23
CA ASN A 42 25.32 -17.00 -13.65
C ASN A 42 25.88 -16.72 -15.04
N PHE A 43 27.19 -16.45 -15.11
CA PHE A 43 27.91 -16.25 -16.36
C PHE A 43 28.31 -17.60 -16.98
N LYS A 44 28.28 -17.67 -18.32
CA LYS A 44 28.63 -18.91 -19.04
C LYS A 44 30.13 -19.21 -18.99
N ASN A 45 30.96 -18.18 -18.91
CA ASN A 45 32.41 -18.26 -18.84
C ASN A 45 32.99 -17.00 -18.17
N GLU A 46 34.29 -17.05 -17.87
CA GLU A 46 35.04 -15.97 -17.21
C GLU A 46 35.14 -14.70 -18.09
N GLU A 47 35.25 -14.85 -19.41
CA GLU A 47 35.29 -13.72 -20.36
C GLU A 47 34.02 -12.85 -20.31
N ILE A 48 32.84 -13.49 -20.20
CA ILE A 48 31.56 -12.79 -20.05
C ILE A 48 31.48 -12.10 -18.68
N ALA A 49 32.03 -12.71 -17.63
CA ALA A 49 32.08 -12.10 -16.30
C ALA A 49 32.99 -10.85 -16.30
N ASP A 50 34.18 -10.95 -16.88
CA ASP A 50 35.11 -9.83 -17.03
C ASP A 50 34.48 -8.69 -17.85
N SER A 51 33.77 -9.04 -18.94
CA SER A 51 33.06 -8.05 -19.76
C SER A 51 31.97 -7.33 -18.96
N PHE A 52 31.22 -8.04 -18.10
CA PHE A 52 30.22 -7.45 -17.23
C PHE A 52 30.83 -6.51 -16.19
N GLU A 53 31.91 -6.92 -15.52
CA GLU A 53 32.59 -6.08 -14.52
C GLU A 53 33.16 -4.79 -15.12
N SER A 54 33.54 -4.83 -16.40
CA SER A 54 34.04 -3.67 -17.14
C SER A 54 32.95 -2.78 -17.75
N ALA A 55 31.67 -3.16 -17.67
CA ALA A 55 30.58 -2.42 -18.28
C ALA A 55 30.31 -1.08 -17.57
N GLU A 56 30.14 -0.01 -18.34
CA GLU A 56 29.76 1.30 -17.79
C GLU A 56 28.30 1.30 -17.29
N ASP A 57 27.40 0.67 -18.05
CA ASP A 57 26.00 0.46 -17.69
C ASP A 57 25.69 -1.04 -17.60
N MET A 58 25.42 -1.47 -16.36
CA MET A 58 25.10 -2.85 -16.03
C MET A 58 23.83 -3.34 -16.73
N PHE A 59 22.78 -2.52 -16.78
CA PHE A 59 21.48 -2.91 -17.33
C PHE A 59 21.53 -2.98 -18.86
N GLU A 60 22.19 -2.00 -19.51
CA GLU A 60 22.40 -2.03 -20.96
C GLU A 60 23.20 -3.27 -21.38
N TRP A 61 24.27 -3.60 -20.64
CA TRP A 61 25.03 -4.81 -20.90
C TRP A 61 24.16 -6.06 -20.76
N MET A 62 23.34 -6.14 -19.70
CA MET A 62 22.48 -7.30 -19.46
C MET A 62 21.46 -7.50 -20.58
N ASP A 63 20.84 -6.43 -21.06
CA ASP A 63 19.88 -6.49 -22.17
C ASP A 63 20.54 -6.99 -23.46
N ASN A 64 21.74 -6.50 -23.77
CA ASN A 64 22.48 -6.88 -24.98
C ASN A 64 23.07 -8.30 -24.94
N ASN A 65 23.25 -8.89 -23.76
CA ASN A 65 23.90 -10.20 -23.57
C ASN A 65 22.92 -11.33 -23.19
N GLY A 66 21.60 -11.09 -23.33
CA GLY A 66 20.58 -12.12 -23.12
C GLY A 66 20.19 -12.34 -21.64
N TYR A 67 20.45 -11.36 -20.78
CA TYR A 67 20.07 -11.34 -19.37
C TYR A 67 18.91 -10.39 -19.07
N HIS A 68 18.15 -9.99 -20.09
CA HIS A 68 17.02 -9.04 -19.97
C HIS A 68 16.01 -9.43 -18.88
N ASP A 69 15.58 -10.70 -18.82
CA ASP A 69 14.61 -11.14 -17.81
C ASP A 69 15.14 -10.94 -16.38
N THR A 70 16.42 -11.22 -16.15
CA THR A 70 17.06 -10.99 -14.84
C THR A 70 17.20 -9.49 -14.56
N SER A 71 17.57 -8.71 -15.58
CA SER A 71 17.68 -7.24 -15.51
C SER A 71 16.36 -6.60 -15.08
N LYS A 72 15.27 -7.05 -15.69
CA LYS A 72 13.91 -6.62 -15.38
C LYS A 72 13.47 -7.04 -13.99
N GLN A 73 13.76 -8.27 -13.56
CA GLN A 73 13.45 -8.72 -12.19
C GLN A 73 14.23 -7.89 -11.15
N MET A 74 15.51 -7.62 -11.41
CA MET A 74 16.35 -6.72 -10.60
C MET A 74 15.72 -5.34 -10.46
N PHE A 75 15.36 -4.74 -11.59
CA PHE A 75 14.67 -3.46 -11.63
C PHE A 75 13.36 -3.49 -10.84
N GLN A 76 12.50 -4.49 -11.07
CA GLN A 76 11.20 -4.60 -10.43
C GLN A 76 11.32 -4.64 -8.90
N SER A 77 12.15 -5.54 -8.35
CA SER A 77 12.33 -5.63 -6.89
C SER A 77 12.92 -4.35 -6.31
N HIS A 78 14.00 -3.84 -6.92
CA HIS A 78 14.68 -2.66 -6.41
C HIS A 78 13.77 -1.43 -6.42
N VAL A 79 13.08 -1.17 -7.53
CA VAL A 79 12.15 -0.04 -7.66
C VAL A 79 10.97 -0.19 -6.73
N PHE A 80 10.37 -1.38 -6.65
CA PHE A 80 9.25 -1.62 -5.74
C PHE A 80 9.61 -1.30 -4.29
N PHE A 81 10.65 -1.92 -3.74
CA PHE A 81 11.00 -1.75 -2.32
C PHE A 81 11.53 -0.35 -2.00
N SER A 82 12.19 0.32 -2.96
CA SER A 82 12.62 1.71 -2.82
C SER A 82 11.41 2.66 -2.77
N LEU A 83 10.45 2.50 -3.68
CA LEU A 83 9.21 3.29 -3.68
C LEU A 83 8.36 3.00 -2.44
N LEU A 84 8.32 1.75 -1.99
CA LEU A 84 7.58 1.32 -0.80
C LEU A 84 8.14 1.98 0.48
N SER A 85 9.46 2.01 0.62
CA SER A 85 10.13 2.69 1.74
C SER A 85 9.80 4.18 1.78
N ASP A 86 9.93 4.88 0.64
CA ASP A 86 9.57 6.30 0.54
C ASP A 86 8.08 6.52 0.82
N PHE A 87 7.20 5.66 0.30
CA PHE A 87 5.77 5.71 0.56
C PHE A 87 5.47 5.61 2.07
N CYS A 88 6.07 4.65 2.77
CA CYS A 88 5.88 4.44 4.21
C CYS A 88 6.27 5.67 5.04
N TYR A 89 7.42 6.30 4.75
CA TYR A 89 7.87 7.49 5.50
C TYR A 89 6.85 8.64 5.44
N TYR A 90 6.34 8.95 4.25
CA TYR A 90 5.37 10.04 4.11
C TYR A 90 3.99 9.69 4.67
N ILE A 91 3.52 8.45 4.49
CA ILE A 91 2.20 8.04 5.00
C ILE A 91 2.16 8.05 6.52
N TYR A 92 3.18 7.51 7.20
CA TYR A 92 3.22 7.52 8.66
C TYR A 92 3.18 8.95 9.22
N GLU A 93 4.01 9.83 8.69
CA GLU A 93 4.07 11.23 9.13
C GLU A 93 2.75 11.96 8.85
N SER A 94 2.10 11.68 7.72
CA SER A 94 0.76 12.21 7.44
C SER A 94 -0.27 11.72 8.46
N LEU A 95 -0.30 10.42 8.77
CA LEU A 95 -1.22 9.85 9.76
C LEU A 95 -0.99 10.45 11.15
N SER A 96 0.26 10.59 11.59
CA SER A 96 0.63 11.24 12.85
C SER A 96 0.22 12.73 12.89
N CYS A 97 0.36 13.45 11.78
CA CYS A 97 -0.10 14.83 11.68
C CYS A 97 -1.63 14.92 11.77
N ALA A 98 -2.35 14.06 11.06
CA ALA A 98 -3.81 13.99 11.10
C ALA A 98 -4.32 13.65 12.50
N GLU A 99 -3.70 12.69 13.20
CA GLU A 99 -4.06 12.33 14.59
C GLU A 99 -4.00 13.55 15.55
N ARG A 100 -2.98 14.39 15.37
CA ARG A 100 -2.74 15.61 16.18
C ARG A 100 -3.52 16.84 15.69
N GLY A 101 -4.40 16.69 14.69
CA GLY A 101 -5.20 17.79 14.12
C GLY A 101 -4.41 18.74 13.23
N LYS A 102 -3.17 18.41 12.84
CA LYS A 102 -2.33 19.19 11.91
C LYS A 102 -2.67 18.85 10.45
N VAL A 103 -3.95 18.98 10.09
CA VAL A 103 -4.50 18.48 8.82
C VAL A 103 -3.82 19.08 7.59
N THR A 104 -3.48 20.37 7.60
CA THR A 104 -2.76 21.01 6.47
C THR A 104 -1.41 20.33 6.21
N VAL A 105 -0.65 20.03 7.26
CA VAL A 105 0.64 19.36 7.13
C VAL A 105 0.44 17.92 6.65
N ALA A 106 -0.58 17.23 7.17
CA ALA A 106 -0.94 15.88 6.71
C ALA A 106 -1.20 15.87 5.19
N TYR A 107 -2.04 16.76 4.67
CA TYR A 107 -2.33 16.82 3.23
C TYR A 107 -1.11 17.18 2.37
N SER A 108 -0.24 18.07 2.84
CA SER A 108 1.01 18.38 2.13
C SER A 108 1.92 17.16 2.03
N LEU A 109 1.99 16.34 3.08
CA LEU A 109 2.76 15.09 3.07
C LEU A 109 2.13 14.02 2.16
N LEU A 110 0.81 13.98 2.01
CA LEU A 110 0.11 12.98 1.19
C LEU A 110 0.34 13.10 -0.31
N ARG A 111 0.66 14.29 -0.83
CA ARG A 111 0.71 14.50 -2.29
C ARG A 111 1.68 13.53 -2.97
N LYS A 112 2.93 13.46 -2.51
CA LYS A 112 3.95 12.58 -3.10
C LYS A 112 3.57 11.09 -3.05
N PRO A 113 3.29 10.48 -1.87
CA PRO A 113 3.02 9.05 -1.80
C PRO A 113 1.74 8.64 -2.55
N ILE A 114 0.66 9.43 -2.43
CA ILE A 114 -0.63 9.07 -3.02
C ILE A 114 -0.70 9.43 -4.50
N ARG A 115 -0.16 10.57 -4.94
CA ARG A 115 -0.24 10.96 -6.35
C ARG A 115 0.82 10.25 -7.17
N ASP A 116 2.08 10.32 -6.74
CA ASP A 116 3.23 10.02 -7.58
C ASP A 116 3.75 8.60 -7.30
N ASN A 117 4.14 8.27 -6.05
CA ASN A 117 4.68 6.93 -5.73
C ASN A 117 3.68 5.83 -6.10
N LEU A 118 2.42 5.97 -5.70
CA LEU A 118 1.38 5.00 -6.03
C LEU A 118 1.21 4.85 -7.56
N LEU A 119 1.38 5.91 -8.36
CA LEU A 119 1.30 5.81 -9.82
C LEU A 119 2.48 5.07 -10.43
N TYR A 120 3.69 5.23 -9.89
CA TYR A 120 4.83 4.39 -10.30
C TYR A 120 4.63 2.93 -9.91
N LEU A 121 4.06 2.64 -8.74
CA LEU A 121 3.72 1.28 -8.32
C LEU A 121 2.65 0.66 -9.23
N GLU A 122 1.61 1.42 -9.57
CA GLU A 122 0.58 0.99 -10.53
C GLU A 122 1.17 0.76 -11.92
N TRP A 123 2.09 1.61 -12.37
CA TRP A 123 2.76 1.44 -13.65
C TRP A 123 3.65 0.19 -13.67
N LEU A 124 4.40 -0.05 -12.59
CA LEU A 124 5.19 -1.26 -12.41
C LEU A 124 4.31 -2.52 -12.43
N LEU A 125 3.12 -2.48 -11.81
CA LEU A 125 2.21 -3.63 -11.76
C LEU A 125 1.46 -3.85 -13.09
N SER A 126 1.07 -2.78 -13.78
CA SER A 126 0.31 -2.83 -15.04
C SER A 126 1.19 -3.23 -16.22
N ASN A 127 2.34 -2.58 -16.39
CA ASN A 127 3.25 -2.84 -17.49
C ASN A 127 4.71 -2.56 -17.10
N SER A 128 5.28 -3.50 -16.32
CA SER A 128 6.70 -3.45 -15.94
C SER A 128 7.68 -3.42 -17.12
N GLU A 129 7.30 -3.94 -18.29
CA GLU A 129 8.17 -3.92 -19.48
C GLU A 129 8.32 -2.50 -20.02
N GLU A 130 7.20 -1.82 -20.22
CA GLU A 130 7.20 -0.43 -20.67
C GLU A 130 7.91 0.46 -19.65
N PHE A 131 7.65 0.26 -18.35
CA PHE A 131 8.29 1.06 -17.32
C PHE A 131 9.80 0.84 -17.28
N TYR A 132 10.27 -0.41 -17.33
CA TYR A 132 11.70 -0.74 -17.41
C TYR A 132 12.36 -0.02 -18.60
N HIS A 133 11.82 -0.20 -19.81
CA HIS A 133 12.37 0.40 -21.01
C HIS A 133 12.41 1.93 -20.93
N ILE A 134 11.32 2.58 -20.52
CA ILE A 134 11.26 4.05 -20.43
C ILE A 134 12.18 4.57 -19.32
N PHE A 135 12.29 3.87 -18.19
CA PHE A 135 13.17 4.30 -17.10
C PHE A 135 14.65 4.18 -17.45
N MET A 136 15.05 3.09 -18.11
CA MET A 136 16.45 2.84 -18.44
C MET A 136 16.92 3.62 -19.68
N GLN A 137 16.06 3.76 -20.70
CA GLN A 137 16.46 4.27 -22.02
C GLN A 137 15.71 5.55 -22.44
N GLY A 138 14.65 5.91 -21.73
CA GLY A 138 13.84 7.08 -22.03
C GLY A 138 14.40 8.39 -21.49
N THR A 139 13.68 9.48 -21.74
CA THR A 139 13.99 10.79 -21.18
C THR A 139 13.32 10.99 -19.83
N VAL A 140 13.86 11.89 -19.01
CA VAL A 140 13.26 12.28 -17.71
C VAL A 140 11.79 12.69 -17.88
N ASP A 141 11.45 13.41 -18.96
CA ASP A 141 10.09 13.84 -19.26
C ASP A 141 9.11 12.67 -19.49
N GLN A 142 9.60 11.53 -19.98
CA GLN A 142 8.80 10.33 -20.20
C GLN A 142 8.55 9.56 -18.91
N CYS A 143 9.43 9.71 -17.92
CA CYS A 143 9.26 9.14 -16.58
C CYS A 143 8.44 10.05 -15.66
N ASP A 144 8.44 11.36 -15.87
CA ASP A 144 7.75 12.32 -14.99
C ASP A 144 6.23 12.13 -15.01
N VAL A 145 5.70 11.44 -14.00
CA VAL A 145 4.26 11.24 -13.80
C VAL A 145 3.46 12.53 -13.61
N ALA A 146 4.11 13.66 -13.31
CA ALA A 146 3.48 14.97 -13.26
C ALA A 146 3.37 15.64 -14.65
N ASN A 147 4.05 15.11 -15.66
CA ASN A 147 4.01 15.62 -17.03
C ASN A 147 2.71 15.23 -17.74
N PHE A 148 1.71 16.10 -17.68
CA PHE A 148 0.38 15.88 -18.28
C PHE A 148 0.37 15.68 -19.80
N LYS A 149 1.47 16.00 -20.51
CA LYS A 149 1.57 15.71 -21.96
C LYS A 149 1.85 14.22 -22.20
N VAL A 150 2.58 13.58 -21.31
CA VAL A 150 2.90 12.15 -21.36
C VAL A 150 1.84 11.36 -20.60
N PHE A 151 1.60 11.72 -19.34
CA PHE A 151 0.59 11.13 -18.46
C PHE A 151 -0.75 11.83 -18.61
N THR A 152 -1.34 11.65 -19.79
CA THR A 152 -2.71 12.11 -20.08
C THR A 152 -3.74 11.38 -19.21
N LYS A 153 -4.94 11.97 -19.07
CA LYS A 153 -6.06 11.36 -18.33
C LYS A 153 -6.30 9.90 -18.73
N SER A 154 -6.33 9.61 -20.03
CA SER A 154 -6.57 8.26 -20.55
C SER A 154 -5.43 7.30 -20.20
N ARG A 155 -4.17 7.75 -20.24
CA ARG A 155 -3.01 6.93 -19.86
C ARG A 155 -3.06 6.58 -18.37
N ILE A 156 -3.27 7.57 -17.51
CA ILE A 156 -3.36 7.34 -16.05
C ILE A 156 -4.53 6.40 -15.74
N GLN A 157 -5.72 6.64 -16.30
CA GLN A 157 -6.86 5.73 -16.10
C GLN A 157 -6.57 4.31 -16.60
N GLY A 158 -5.82 4.17 -17.71
CA GLY A 158 -5.34 2.88 -18.20
C GLY A 158 -4.46 2.16 -17.18
N ILE A 159 -3.40 2.85 -16.71
CA ILE A 159 -2.46 2.32 -15.72
C ILE A 159 -3.19 1.87 -14.44
N VAL A 160 -4.05 2.73 -13.86
CA VAL A 160 -4.77 2.43 -12.62
C VAL A 160 -5.73 1.25 -12.79
N ARG A 161 -6.42 1.17 -13.94
CA ARG A 161 -7.33 0.06 -14.26
C ARG A 161 -6.57 -1.24 -14.41
N ASP A 162 -5.53 -1.26 -15.22
CA ASP A 162 -4.78 -2.47 -15.54
C ASP A 162 -4.03 -2.98 -14.29
N ALA A 163 -3.50 -2.07 -13.46
CA ALA A 163 -2.96 -2.41 -12.14
C ALA A 163 -4.02 -3.00 -11.20
N GLY A 164 -5.24 -2.43 -11.21
CA GLY A 164 -6.37 -2.94 -10.46
C GLY A 164 -6.77 -4.36 -10.88
N GLN A 165 -6.78 -4.65 -12.18
CA GLN A 165 -7.06 -5.99 -12.74
C GLN A 165 -5.96 -7.01 -12.42
N ASN A 166 -4.72 -6.54 -12.30
CA ASN A 166 -3.57 -7.36 -11.88
C ASN A 166 -3.46 -7.53 -10.35
N SER A 167 -4.49 -7.14 -9.59
CA SER A 167 -4.57 -7.27 -8.13
C SER A 167 -5.86 -7.98 -7.73
N TYR A 168 -6.00 -8.35 -6.45
CA TYR A 168 -7.15 -9.13 -6.01
C TYR A 168 -8.45 -8.31 -5.95
N MET A 169 -8.44 -7.17 -5.24
CA MET A 169 -9.62 -6.29 -5.13
C MET A 169 -9.44 -4.91 -5.78
N GLY A 170 -8.29 -4.62 -6.41
CA GLY A 170 -8.02 -3.28 -6.92
C GLY A 170 -9.01 -2.80 -7.98
N GLU A 171 -9.51 -3.69 -8.85
CA GLU A 171 -10.57 -3.34 -9.81
C GLU A 171 -11.87 -2.92 -9.11
N HIS A 172 -12.30 -3.67 -8.08
CA HIS A 172 -13.49 -3.33 -7.29
C HIS A 172 -13.33 -2.02 -6.51
N LEU A 173 -12.14 -1.78 -5.95
CA LEU A 173 -11.83 -0.52 -5.27
C LEU A 173 -11.72 0.67 -6.24
N ASN A 174 -11.40 0.42 -7.51
CA ASN A 174 -11.38 1.41 -8.59
C ASN A 174 -12.66 1.39 -9.45
N TYR A 175 -13.79 0.97 -8.88
CA TYR A 175 -15.07 0.99 -9.58
C TYR A 175 -15.36 2.38 -10.16
N ASN A 176 -15.77 2.45 -11.44
CA ASN A 176 -16.01 3.69 -12.17
C ASN A 176 -14.84 4.71 -12.12
N ASN A 177 -13.59 4.23 -12.10
CA ASN A 177 -12.39 5.06 -11.99
C ASN A 177 -12.33 5.90 -10.70
N PHE A 178 -12.93 5.42 -9.61
CA PHE A 178 -13.00 6.18 -8.37
C PHE A 178 -11.61 6.56 -7.81
N ILE A 179 -10.61 5.69 -7.94
CA ILE A 179 -9.22 5.99 -7.49
C ILE A 179 -8.63 7.12 -8.32
N TYR A 180 -8.89 7.15 -9.64
CA TYR A 180 -8.51 8.28 -10.47
C TYR A 180 -9.20 9.57 -10.01
N THR A 181 -10.50 9.51 -9.73
CA THR A 181 -11.29 10.67 -9.28
C THR A 181 -10.74 11.26 -7.99
N LEU A 182 -10.42 10.42 -7.00
CA LEU A 182 -9.85 10.85 -5.72
C LEU A 182 -8.48 11.52 -5.89
N ARG A 183 -7.65 11.06 -6.85
CA ARG A 183 -6.23 11.47 -6.94
C ARG A 183 -5.96 12.54 -7.98
N PHE A 184 -6.60 12.50 -9.13
CA PHE A 184 -6.21 13.29 -10.31
C PHE A 184 -7.31 14.22 -10.82
N ASP A 185 -8.58 13.96 -10.51
CA ASP A 185 -9.65 14.84 -10.93
C ASP A 185 -9.60 16.17 -10.13
N ASN A 186 -9.71 17.27 -10.87
CA ASN A 186 -9.65 18.63 -10.34
C ASN A 186 -10.99 19.36 -10.43
N LYS A 187 -12.06 18.65 -10.85
CA LYS A 187 -13.43 19.15 -10.98
C LYS A 187 -14.34 18.59 -9.91
N GLU A 188 -14.16 17.31 -9.59
CA GLU A 188 -14.96 16.63 -8.56
C GLU A 188 -14.55 17.12 -7.17
N GLU A 189 -15.54 17.42 -6.33
CA GLU A 189 -15.33 17.95 -4.98
C GLU A 189 -14.58 16.97 -4.07
N ILE A 190 -14.79 15.67 -4.29
CA ILE A 190 -14.13 14.60 -3.54
C ILE A 190 -12.65 14.42 -3.91
N GLY A 191 -12.16 15.09 -4.96
CA GLY A 191 -10.78 14.97 -5.45
C GLY A 191 -9.76 15.74 -4.59
N LEU A 192 -8.59 15.12 -4.34
CA LEU A 192 -7.53 15.66 -3.50
C LEU A 192 -6.73 16.81 -4.15
N GLN A 193 -6.88 17.06 -5.45
CA GLN A 193 -6.10 18.09 -6.16
C GLN A 193 -6.29 19.49 -5.56
N ARG A 194 -7.53 19.82 -5.18
CA ARG A 194 -7.85 21.11 -4.56
C ARG A 194 -7.10 21.27 -3.25
N ILE A 195 -7.24 20.28 -2.36
CA ILE A 195 -6.69 20.39 -1.01
C ILE A 195 -5.16 20.35 -0.98
N TRP A 196 -4.54 19.55 -1.85
CA TRP A 196 -3.08 19.52 -1.97
C TRP A 196 -2.53 20.88 -2.42
N ASN A 197 -3.17 21.52 -3.40
CA ASN A 197 -2.72 22.82 -3.85
C ASN A 197 -2.93 23.90 -2.79
N GLN A 198 -4.04 23.86 -2.06
CA GLN A 198 -4.27 24.77 -0.94
C GLN A 198 -3.28 24.54 0.21
N SER A 199 -2.86 23.30 0.46
CA SER A 199 -1.95 22.95 1.57
C SER A 199 -0.49 23.26 1.28
N MET A 200 -0.09 23.23 0.00
CA MET A 200 1.29 23.54 -0.42
C MET A 200 1.52 25.03 -0.72
N HIS A 201 0.51 25.73 -1.25
CA HIS A 201 0.66 27.09 -1.71
C HIS A 201 -0.06 28.07 -0.77
N LEU A 202 0.57 29.19 -0.44
CA LEU A 202 -0.07 30.26 0.33
C LEU A 202 -1.14 31.00 -0.50
N VAL A 203 -0.87 31.16 -1.80
CA VAL A 203 -1.77 31.76 -2.78
C VAL A 203 -1.75 30.88 -4.03
N THR A 204 -2.91 30.55 -4.56
CA THR A 204 -3.07 29.82 -5.83
C THR A 204 -3.97 30.60 -6.78
N THR A 205 -3.56 30.65 -8.05
CA THR A 205 -4.33 31.22 -9.17
C THR A 205 -4.99 30.13 -10.02
N SER A 206 -5.01 28.88 -9.53
CA SER A 206 -5.64 27.77 -10.25
C SER A 206 -7.10 28.09 -10.56
N PRO A 207 -7.57 27.93 -11.81
CA PRO A 207 -8.93 28.32 -12.21
C PRO A 207 -10.04 27.65 -11.39
N ASN A 208 -9.80 26.42 -10.90
CA ASN A 208 -10.81 25.64 -10.20
C ASN A 208 -10.87 25.93 -8.70
N TYR A 209 -9.83 26.51 -8.11
CA TYR A 209 -9.74 26.80 -6.68
C TYR A 209 -8.78 27.97 -6.43
N PRO A 210 -9.12 29.19 -6.90
CA PRO A 210 -8.31 30.36 -6.60
C PRO A 210 -8.38 30.69 -5.10
N THR A 211 -7.29 31.24 -4.55
CA THR A 211 -7.33 31.79 -3.18
C THR A 211 -8.23 33.02 -3.14
N ASP A 212 -9.13 33.08 -2.17
CA ASP A 212 -10.05 34.21 -2.01
C ASP A 212 -9.31 35.53 -1.76
N LYS A 213 -9.93 36.64 -2.17
CA LYS A 213 -9.37 37.98 -1.96
C LYS A 213 -9.18 38.24 -0.46
N GLY A 214 -7.95 38.57 -0.07
CA GLY A 214 -7.60 38.83 1.32
C GLY A 214 -7.36 37.58 2.16
N ASN A 215 -7.25 36.40 1.54
CA ASN A 215 -6.99 35.13 2.20
C ASN A 215 -5.58 34.59 1.86
N LEU A 216 -5.03 33.73 2.73
CA LEU A 216 -3.78 32.99 2.56
C LEU A 216 -4.02 31.49 2.79
N ASN A 217 -4.97 30.91 2.05
CA ASN A 217 -5.42 29.52 2.18
C ASN A 217 -5.52 29.09 3.67
N PHE A 218 -4.81 28.03 4.05
CA PHE A 218 -4.89 27.45 5.39
C PHE A 218 -4.31 28.32 6.52
N VAL A 219 -3.58 29.40 6.22
CA VAL A 219 -3.03 30.29 7.25
C VAL A 219 -4.14 30.96 8.07
N PHE A 220 -5.28 31.24 7.44
CA PHE A 220 -6.43 31.86 8.11
C PHE A 220 -7.61 30.89 8.30
N ALA A 221 -7.38 29.58 8.14
CA ALA A 221 -8.41 28.60 8.41
C ALA A 221 -8.77 28.58 9.90
N ASP A 222 -10.06 28.59 10.19
CA ASP A 222 -10.61 28.49 11.54
C ASP A 222 -10.87 27.02 11.93
N LYS A 223 -11.48 26.83 13.11
CA LYS A 223 -11.72 25.51 13.67
C LYS A 223 -12.73 24.71 12.86
N GLU A 224 -13.75 25.38 12.33
CA GLU A 224 -14.79 24.82 11.51
C GLU A 224 -14.18 24.23 10.23
N ILE A 225 -13.38 25.03 9.52
CA ILE A 225 -12.64 24.61 8.34
C ILE A 225 -11.70 23.44 8.66
N TRP A 226 -10.96 23.50 9.78
CA TRP A 226 -10.09 22.39 10.18
C TRP A 226 -10.85 21.10 10.43
N ASN A 227 -12.02 21.15 11.08
CA ASN A 227 -12.85 19.97 11.33
C ASN A 227 -13.39 19.37 10.03
N GLU A 228 -13.80 20.19 9.07
CA GLU A 228 -14.25 19.72 7.75
C GLU A 228 -13.14 18.97 7.01
N TYR A 229 -11.93 19.52 7.01
CA TYR A 229 -10.78 18.85 6.39
C TYR A 229 -10.29 17.62 7.16
N TRP A 230 -10.49 17.60 8.48
CA TRP A 230 -10.24 16.42 9.29
C TRP A 230 -11.24 15.30 8.95
N ASP A 231 -12.52 15.64 8.82
CA ASP A 231 -13.57 14.72 8.41
C ASP A 231 -13.30 14.16 7.03
N TYR A 232 -12.98 15.03 6.08
CA TYR A 232 -12.64 14.67 4.72
C TYR A 232 -11.44 13.72 4.64
N TYR A 233 -10.42 13.88 5.50
CA TYR A 233 -9.24 13.00 5.53
C TYR A 233 -9.66 11.56 5.74
N TYR A 234 -10.54 11.33 6.72
CA TYR A 234 -11.05 10.00 7.04
C TYR A 234 -12.21 9.57 6.12
N ILE A 235 -12.67 10.40 5.19
CA ILE A 235 -13.55 9.96 4.11
C ILE A 235 -12.72 9.32 2.98
N VAL A 236 -11.64 9.97 2.56
CA VAL A 236 -10.87 9.57 1.37
C VAL A 236 -9.75 8.58 1.64
N MET A 237 -9.01 8.76 2.73
CA MET A 237 -7.81 7.98 2.99
C MET A 237 -8.04 6.48 3.15
N PRO A 238 -9.15 6.01 3.76
CA PRO A 238 -9.36 4.57 3.89
C PRO A 238 -9.49 3.85 2.54
N GLN A 239 -10.18 4.44 1.58
CA GLN A 239 -10.28 3.89 0.22
C GLN A 239 -8.91 3.85 -0.46
N LEU A 240 -8.14 4.94 -0.34
CA LEU A 240 -6.84 5.06 -1.01
C LEU A 240 -5.79 4.11 -0.43
N LEU A 241 -5.70 3.98 0.90
CA LEU A 241 -4.77 3.03 1.51
C LEU A 241 -5.22 1.58 1.31
N ALA A 242 -6.53 1.28 1.31
CA ALA A 242 -7.02 -0.05 0.93
C ALA A 242 -6.55 -0.43 -0.47
N TYR A 243 -6.70 0.49 -1.43
CA TYR A 243 -6.24 0.27 -2.80
C TYR A 243 -4.71 0.17 -2.89
N ALA A 244 -3.96 1.04 -2.20
CA ALA A 244 -2.51 0.97 -2.18
C ALA A 244 -2.01 -0.38 -1.64
N LEU A 245 -2.66 -0.94 -0.61
CA LEU A 245 -2.36 -2.26 -0.08
C LEU A 245 -2.59 -3.38 -1.12
N GLU A 246 -3.64 -3.30 -1.94
CA GLU A 246 -3.85 -4.26 -3.04
C GLU A 246 -2.71 -4.24 -4.06
N ILE A 247 -2.26 -3.05 -4.45
CA ILE A 247 -1.15 -2.88 -5.40
C ILE A 247 0.16 -3.39 -4.79
N CYS A 248 0.42 -3.06 -3.51
CA CYS A 248 1.62 -3.51 -2.81
C CYS A 248 1.64 -5.03 -2.63
N GLU A 249 0.53 -5.66 -2.24
CA GLU A 249 0.45 -7.12 -2.16
C GLU A 249 0.75 -7.76 -3.52
N ALA A 250 0.08 -7.28 -4.59
CA ALA A 250 0.21 -7.86 -5.91
C ALA A 250 1.65 -7.78 -6.46
N LEU A 251 2.39 -6.73 -6.13
CA LEU A 251 3.82 -6.62 -6.43
C LEU A 251 4.65 -7.53 -5.52
N PHE A 252 4.38 -7.54 -4.22
CA PHE A 252 5.13 -8.30 -3.23
C PHE A 252 5.08 -9.82 -3.51
N ILE A 253 3.91 -10.38 -3.80
CA ILE A 253 3.77 -11.82 -4.10
C ILE A 253 4.41 -12.26 -5.43
N LYS A 254 4.82 -11.32 -6.29
CA LYS A 254 5.65 -11.64 -7.47
C LYS A 254 7.11 -11.86 -7.12
N MET A 255 7.54 -11.40 -5.94
CA MET A 255 8.94 -11.38 -5.48
C MET A 255 9.20 -12.32 -4.30
N THR A 256 8.16 -12.82 -3.65
CA THR A 256 8.25 -13.81 -2.57
C THR A 256 7.29 -14.95 -2.81
N SER A 257 7.58 -16.12 -2.23
CA SER A 257 6.60 -17.20 -2.13
C SER A 257 5.69 -16.95 -0.92
N VAL A 258 4.39 -17.10 -1.14
CA VAL A 258 3.34 -17.04 -0.11
C VAL A 258 2.38 -18.19 -0.41
N ASN A 259 2.10 -19.04 0.57
CA ASN A 259 1.21 -20.17 0.32
C ASN A 259 -0.26 -19.74 0.28
N GLU A 260 -1.13 -20.61 -0.27
CA GLU A 260 -2.55 -20.28 -0.47
C GLU A 260 -3.29 -19.96 0.84
N VAL A 261 -2.93 -20.64 1.94
CA VAL A 261 -3.55 -20.43 3.25
C VAL A 261 -3.14 -19.08 3.84
N GLU A 262 -1.87 -18.71 3.74
CA GLU A 262 -1.35 -17.39 4.14
C GLU A 262 -1.99 -16.28 3.32
N LEU A 263 -2.04 -16.45 2.00
CA LEU A 263 -2.64 -15.48 1.11
C LEU A 263 -4.13 -15.27 1.43
N ALA A 264 -4.87 -16.36 1.63
CA ALA A 264 -6.27 -16.30 2.04
C ALA A 264 -6.44 -15.62 3.40
N LEU A 265 -5.60 -15.94 4.39
CA LEU A 265 -5.65 -15.33 5.72
C LEU A 265 -5.38 -13.83 5.67
N ASN A 266 -4.30 -13.40 5.01
CA ASN A 266 -3.94 -11.99 4.84
C ASN A 266 -5.10 -11.19 4.21
N ARG A 267 -5.67 -11.71 3.12
CA ARG A 267 -6.82 -11.13 2.41
C ARG A 267 -8.05 -11.03 3.31
N THR A 268 -8.37 -12.11 4.01
CA THR A 268 -9.52 -12.19 4.92
C THR A 268 -9.44 -11.15 6.02
N ILE A 269 -8.29 -11.05 6.72
CA ILE A 269 -8.11 -10.10 7.82
C ILE A 269 -8.23 -8.66 7.32
N ARG A 270 -7.55 -8.31 6.21
CA ARG A 270 -7.61 -6.94 5.68
C ARG A 270 -9.01 -6.57 5.20
N MET A 271 -9.72 -7.49 4.57
CA MET A 271 -11.09 -7.27 4.08
C MET A 271 -12.07 -7.11 5.23
N ALA A 272 -11.93 -7.92 6.28
CA ALA A 272 -12.74 -7.81 7.49
C ALA A 272 -12.54 -6.45 8.18
N LYS A 273 -11.28 -6.02 8.35
CA LYS A 273 -10.95 -4.71 8.92
C LYS A 273 -11.46 -3.55 8.05
N TYR A 274 -11.39 -3.67 6.73
CA TYR A 274 -11.95 -2.68 5.81
C TYR A 274 -13.48 -2.61 5.88
N GLY A 275 -14.16 -3.77 5.95
CA GLY A 275 -15.61 -3.82 6.09
C GLY A 275 -16.14 -3.17 7.38
N GLN A 276 -15.38 -3.25 8.48
CA GLN A 276 -15.76 -2.62 9.75
C GLN A 276 -15.83 -1.09 9.68
N ILE A 277 -15.04 -0.47 8.81
CA ILE A 277 -15.01 0.98 8.67
C ILE A 277 -16.01 1.53 7.64
N LEU A 278 -16.69 0.63 6.91
CA LEU A 278 -17.71 0.94 5.90
C LEU A 278 -18.98 0.09 6.12
N PRO A 279 -19.66 0.21 7.27
CA PRO A 279 -20.75 -0.69 7.67
C PRO A 279 -22.01 -0.61 6.78
N HIS A 280 -22.10 0.36 5.88
CA HIS A 280 -23.26 0.58 5.01
C HIS A 280 -23.12 -0.01 3.60
N LEU A 281 -21.97 -0.62 3.27
CA LEU A 281 -21.81 -1.33 2.01
C LEU A 281 -22.50 -2.69 2.11
N THR A 282 -23.48 -2.95 1.24
CA THR A 282 -24.18 -4.26 1.14
C THR A 282 -23.23 -5.43 0.88
N VAL A 283 -22.06 -5.14 0.28
CA VAL A 283 -20.96 -6.10 0.07
C VAL A 283 -20.38 -6.62 1.41
N VAL A 284 -20.60 -5.93 2.53
CA VAL A 284 -20.13 -6.37 3.85
C VAL A 284 -20.71 -7.72 4.25
N ASP A 285 -21.94 -8.06 3.84
CA ASP A 285 -22.54 -9.36 4.18
C ASP A 285 -21.98 -10.51 3.33
N GLU A 286 -21.65 -10.25 2.05
CA GLU A 286 -20.93 -11.21 1.20
C GLU A 286 -19.50 -11.45 1.72
N LEU A 287 -18.82 -10.38 2.15
CA LEU A 287 -17.49 -10.46 2.77
C LEU A 287 -17.51 -11.26 4.08
N LYS A 288 -18.56 -11.12 4.89
CA LYS A 288 -18.72 -11.92 6.13
C LYS A 288 -18.93 -13.40 5.82
N ASN A 289 -19.75 -13.74 4.84
CA ASN A 289 -19.98 -15.14 4.47
C ASN A 289 -18.67 -15.81 4.02
N TYR A 290 -17.88 -15.12 3.19
CA TYR A 290 -16.57 -15.61 2.76
C TYR A 290 -15.57 -15.76 3.93
N GLN A 291 -15.60 -14.83 4.89
CA GLN A 291 -14.82 -14.95 6.13
C GLN A 291 -15.21 -16.20 6.92
N ASP A 292 -16.51 -16.44 7.11
CA ASP A 292 -17.01 -17.60 7.85
C ASP A 292 -16.65 -18.92 7.15
N GLU A 293 -16.66 -18.95 5.81
CA GLU A 293 -16.19 -20.10 5.03
C GLU A 293 -14.71 -20.37 5.26
N ILE A 294 -13.84 -19.37 5.14
CA ILE A 294 -12.39 -19.52 5.38
C ILE A 294 -12.11 -19.95 6.83
N LEU A 295 -12.80 -19.34 7.79
CA LEU A 295 -12.72 -19.72 9.19
C LEU A 295 -13.11 -21.19 9.39
N SER A 296 -14.21 -21.63 8.77
CA SER A 296 -14.65 -23.02 8.85
C SER A 296 -13.64 -24.00 8.26
N ILE A 297 -12.93 -23.63 7.19
CA ILE A 297 -11.88 -24.46 6.56
C ILE A 297 -10.68 -24.56 7.50
N ILE A 298 -10.20 -23.44 8.04
CA ILE A 298 -9.07 -23.40 8.98
C ILE A 298 -9.40 -24.17 10.26
N SER A 299 -10.62 -24.00 10.78
CA SER A 299 -11.09 -24.65 12.01
C SER A 299 -11.51 -26.11 11.80
N GLY A 300 -11.85 -26.53 10.59
CA GLY A 300 -12.18 -27.93 10.26
C GLY A 300 -10.99 -28.79 9.84
N SER A 301 -9.86 -28.18 9.48
CA SER A 301 -8.67 -28.91 9.00
C SER A 301 -7.97 -29.72 10.11
N GLN A 302 -7.47 -30.90 9.75
CA GLN A 302 -6.54 -31.68 10.60
C GLN A 302 -5.16 -31.02 10.70
N ILE A 303 -4.80 -30.17 9.75
CA ILE A 303 -3.54 -29.41 9.73
C ILE A 303 -3.89 -27.94 9.97
N ALA A 304 -3.39 -27.38 11.06
CA ALA A 304 -3.70 -26.03 11.50
C ALA A 304 -2.51 -25.09 11.26
N PRO A 305 -2.74 -23.91 10.65
CA PRO A 305 -1.71 -22.88 10.59
C PRO A 305 -1.45 -22.31 11.99
N CYS A 306 -0.20 -21.94 12.24
CA CYS A 306 0.30 -21.46 13.51
C CYS A 306 1.16 -20.21 13.30
N LEU A 307 1.08 -19.30 14.26
CA LEU A 307 2.01 -18.18 14.40
C LEU A 307 3.06 -18.54 15.44
N SER A 308 4.32 -18.24 15.19
CA SER A 308 5.37 -18.36 16.20
C SER A 308 5.35 -17.13 17.11
N CYS A 309 5.25 -17.34 18.42
CA CYS A 309 5.23 -16.23 19.39
C CYS A 309 6.59 -15.50 19.42
N GLU A 310 6.59 -14.17 19.30
CA GLU A 310 7.84 -13.37 19.27
C GLU A 310 8.63 -13.36 20.59
N HIS A 311 8.02 -13.81 21.69
CA HIS A 311 8.64 -13.79 23.02
C HIS A 311 9.15 -15.16 23.49
N CYS A 312 8.48 -16.25 23.10
CA CYS A 312 8.80 -17.59 23.60
C CYS A 312 8.90 -18.67 22.52
N ASP A 313 8.76 -18.28 21.24
CA ASP A 313 8.81 -19.14 20.04
C ASP A 313 7.79 -20.30 20.04
N GLN A 314 6.88 -20.35 21.01
CA GLN A 314 5.85 -21.39 21.04
C GLN A 314 4.78 -21.14 19.97
N PRO A 315 4.28 -22.20 19.33
CA PRO A 315 3.28 -22.08 18.28
C PRO A 315 1.92 -21.68 18.86
N ILE A 316 1.31 -20.67 18.24
CA ILE A 316 -0.04 -20.21 18.52
C ILE A 316 -0.94 -20.71 17.40
N VAL A 317 -1.70 -21.74 17.71
CA VAL A 317 -2.59 -22.41 16.77
C VAL A 317 -3.74 -21.49 16.39
N LEU A 318 -3.87 -21.20 15.10
CA LEU A 318 -4.98 -20.41 14.60
C LEU A 318 -6.29 -21.20 14.71
N ASN A 319 -7.27 -20.56 15.33
CA ASN A 319 -8.64 -21.02 15.49
C ASN A 319 -9.57 -19.81 15.35
N ASP A 320 -10.88 -20.06 15.34
CA ASP A 320 -11.89 -19.01 15.19
C ASP A 320 -11.74 -17.86 16.18
N LYS A 321 -11.35 -18.15 17.43
CA LYS A 321 -11.16 -17.12 18.47
C LYS A 321 -9.98 -16.23 18.11
N ILE A 322 -8.82 -16.82 17.83
CA ILE A 322 -7.60 -16.06 17.49
C ILE A 322 -7.82 -15.24 16.22
N ILE A 323 -8.44 -15.78 15.18
CA ILE A 323 -8.65 -15.02 13.94
C ILE A 323 -9.65 -13.86 14.17
N LYS A 324 -10.69 -14.06 15.00
CA LYS A 324 -11.60 -12.97 15.40
C LYS A 324 -10.89 -11.90 16.22
N GLU A 325 -9.96 -12.29 17.09
CA GLU A 325 -9.06 -11.35 17.77
C GLU A 325 -8.20 -10.62 16.73
N MET A 326 -7.63 -11.31 15.75
CA MET A 326 -6.81 -10.68 14.71
C MET A 326 -7.55 -9.62 13.91
N ILE A 327 -8.82 -9.88 13.61
CA ILE A 327 -9.70 -8.95 12.90
C ILE A 327 -10.01 -7.72 13.78
N LYS A 328 -10.30 -7.90 15.07
CA LYS A 328 -10.79 -6.83 15.96
C LYS A 328 -9.70 -6.08 16.72
N GLN A 329 -8.55 -6.70 16.90
CA GLN A 329 -7.46 -6.24 17.75
C GLN A 329 -6.18 -6.03 16.93
N TRP A 330 -5.17 -5.56 17.63
CA TRP A 330 -3.84 -5.19 17.14
C TRP A 330 -2.76 -6.12 17.66
N THR A 331 -3.04 -6.72 18.80
CA THR A 331 -2.19 -7.67 19.50
C THR A 331 -2.99 -8.93 19.77
N ILE A 332 -2.28 -10.02 19.96
CA ILE A 332 -2.82 -11.23 20.58
C ILE A 332 -1.94 -11.60 21.76
N THR A 333 -2.55 -12.21 22.76
CA THR A 333 -1.85 -12.69 23.96
C THR A 333 -1.43 -14.14 23.75
N CYS A 334 -0.15 -14.45 23.92
CA CYS A 334 0.32 -15.83 23.86
C CYS A 334 -0.22 -16.61 25.07
N SER A 335 -0.84 -17.77 24.84
CA SER A 335 -1.34 -18.62 25.95
C SER A 335 -0.23 -19.28 26.77
N ASN A 336 1.02 -19.29 26.29
CA ASN A 336 2.14 -19.94 26.95
C ASN A 336 2.97 -18.96 27.82
N CYS A 337 3.30 -17.78 27.31
CA CYS A 337 4.07 -16.79 28.06
C CYS A 337 3.26 -15.59 28.57
N GLU A 338 1.97 -15.52 28.23
CA GLU A 338 1.04 -14.42 28.60
C GLU A 338 1.43 -13.02 28.08
N GLU A 339 2.50 -12.92 27.29
CA GLU A 339 2.92 -11.68 26.65
C GLU A 339 2.07 -11.37 25.41
N GLU A 340 1.83 -10.07 25.19
CA GLU A 340 1.21 -9.55 23.98
C GLU A 340 2.25 -9.27 22.90
N TYR A 341 1.88 -9.52 21.64
CA TYR A 341 2.68 -9.10 20.49
C TYR A 341 1.80 -8.67 19.31
N SER A 342 2.37 -7.82 18.44
CA SER A 342 1.63 -7.22 17.32
C SER A 342 1.34 -8.25 16.23
N ILE A 343 0.15 -8.19 15.66
CA ILE A 343 -0.31 -9.02 14.54
C ILE A 343 -0.53 -8.21 13.26
N CYS A 344 -0.17 -6.93 13.28
CA CYS A 344 -0.26 -6.02 12.13
C CYS A 344 0.94 -6.25 11.20
N ARG A 345 0.92 -7.34 10.44
CA ARG A 345 2.01 -7.78 9.56
C ARG A 345 1.47 -8.58 8.39
N TYR A 346 2.30 -8.83 7.38
CA TYR A 346 1.93 -9.66 6.22
C TYR A 346 2.48 -11.09 6.39
N TYR A 347 1.61 -12.08 6.55
CA TYR A 347 2.03 -13.45 6.88
C TYR A 347 2.57 -14.22 5.67
N THR A 348 3.75 -14.83 5.80
CA THR A 348 4.46 -15.53 4.69
C THR A 348 5.33 -16.72 5.14
N GLU A 349 5.37 -17.00 6.45
CA GLU A 349 6.17 -18.08 7.06
C GLU A 349 5.38 -18.75 8.20
N MET A 350 4.09 -19.01 7.99
CA MET A 350 3.28 -19.73 8.98
C MET A 350 3.72 -21.20 9.06
N GLU A 351 3.81 -21.70 10.29
CA GLU A 351 4.02 -23.12 10.55
C GLU A 351 2.70 -23.88 10.49
N PHE A 352 2.74 -25.18 10.20
CA PHE A 352 1.56 -26.03 10.12
C PHE A 352 1.71 -27.24 11.03
N ILE A 353 0.77 -27.43 11.95
CA ILE A 353 0.79 -28.55 12.90
C ILE A 353 -0.43 -29.45 12.73
N THR A 354 -0.27 -30.74 13.00
CA THR A 354 -1.39 -31.68 13.03
C THR A 354 -2.16 -31.54 14.33
N ARG A 355 -3.46 -31.27 14.26
CA ARG A 355 -4.38 -31.34 15.40
C ARG A 355 -4.53 -32.80 15.82
N LYS A 356 -4.39 -33.05 17.12
CA LYS A 356 -4.57 -34.38 17.71
C LYS A 356 -6.05 -34.76 17.83
#